data_AF-A0A1W9TMT2-F1
#
_entry.id   AF-A0A1W9TMT2-F1
#
_cell.length_a   1.000
_cell.length_b   1.000
_cell.length_c   1.000
_cell.angle_alpha   90.00
_cell.angle_beta   90.00
_cell.angle_gamma   90.00
#
_symmetry.space_group_name_H-M   'P 1'
#
loop_
_entity.id
_entity.type
_entity.pdbx_description
1 polymer ?
#
loop_
_entity_poly.entity_id
_entity_poly.type
_entity_poly.pdbx_seq_one_letter_code
_entity_poly.pdbx_strand_id
1 'polypeptide(L)'
;MVFLNPLVVIIGMIIYIIPYLWPVSFAITMFVYHILLKNRDEHLKRLEIIFKSKKIDIKTIEKIKKDNSLKVLFGYVVSFTGFYIIFIKLSNKIETIYSQISSIEDLQNFENSLPASDTFLFFLFLFLVWFTYTRLISRIIKDQFFIQNIEIQQHIIDSSVLKYRDANFVMFLRIITFNLYEWFLLISLIRETNTLYITDGTYKIENENQKQNYNVEELAEKRESDFEILNPDEFASKEEFLSYLYAQLSKLDGVNRIKRINELLEKNVITKEDVEKIKKLL
;
A
#
# COMPACT_ATOMS: atom_id res chain seq x y z
N MET A 1 9.00 7.09 4.48
CA MET A 1 10.12 6.29 3.95
C MET A 1 9.57 5.24 3.00
N VAL A 2 9.55 5.52 1.68
CA VAL A 2 9.07 4.61 0.64
C VAL A 2 10.22 3.70 0.22
N PHE A 3 10.55 2.70 1.04
CA PHE A 3 11.68 1.79 0.75
C PHE A 3 11.32 0.55 -0.06
N LEU A 4 10.02 0.27 -0.26
CA LEU A 4 9.57 -0.94 -0.92
C LEU A 4 9.00 -0.62 -2.31
N ASN A 5 9.76 -0.99 -3.33
CA ASN A 5 9.36 -0.88 -4.73
C ASN A 5 8.53 -2.12 -5.12
N PRO A 6 7.41 -1.98 -5.85
CA PRO A 6 6.71 -3.11 -6.48
C PRO A 6 7.62 -4.11 -7.19
N LEU A 7 8.77 -3.66 -7.70
CA LEU A 7 9.80 -4.49 -8.31
C LEU A 7 10.30 -5.61 -7.37
N VAL A 8 10.43 -5.37 -6.07
CA VAL A 8 10.82 -6.39 -5.08
C VAL A 8 9.80 -7.53 -5.01
N VAL A 9 8.51 -7.21 -5.16
CA VAL A 9 7.43 -8.21 -5.17
C VAL A 9 7.42 -8.99 -6.48
N ILE A 10 7.72 -8.34 -7.60
CA ILE A 10 7.88 -9.01 -8.91
C ILE A 10 9.06 -10.00 -8.86
N ILE A 11 10.20 -9.60 -8.30
CA ILE A 11 11.34 -10.50 -8.10
C ILE A 11 10.92 -11.69 -7.23
N GLY A 12 10.25 -11.45 -6.10
CA GLY A 12 9.73 -12.51 -5.23
C GLY A 12 8.79 -13.48 -5.96
N MET A 13 7.91 -12.97 -6.82
CA MET A 13 7.00 -13.77 -7.63
C MET A 13 7.73 -14.65 -8.65
N ILE A 14 8.76 -14.12 -9.33
CA ILE A 14 9.59 -14.91 -10.27
C ILE A 14 10.32 -16.02 -9.51
N ILE A 15 10.87 -15.69 -8.34
CA ILE A 15 11.56 -16.64 -7.45
C ILE A 15 10.60 -17.73 -6.97
N TYR A 16 9.32 -17.42 -6.71
CA TYR A 16 8.31 -18.39 -6.30
C TYR A 16 8.05 -19.49 -7.34
N ILE A 17 8.25 -19.22 -8.64
CA ILE A 17 8.07 -20.24 -9.69
C ILE A 17 9.13 -21.35 -9.58
N ILE A 18 10.24 -21.07 -8.91
CA ILE A 18 11.39 -21.95 -8.80
C ILE A 18 11.36 -22.67 -7.42
N PRO A 19 11.10 -23.99 -7.37
CA PRO A 19 10.84 -24.72 -6.11
C PRO A 19 11.94 -24.59 -5.04
N TYR A 20 13.21 -24.67 -5.44
CA TYR A 20 14.35 -24.57 -4.52
C TYR A 20 14.56 -23.15 -3.96
N LEU A 21 13.91 -22.13 -4.54
CA LEU A 21 13.96 -20.76 -4.04
C LEU A 21 12.69 -20.35 -3.25
N TRP A 22 11.76 -21.28 -3.01
CA TRP A 22 10.57 -21.01 -2.19
C TRP A 22 10.86 -20.39 -0.82
N PRO A 23 11.92 -20.77 -0.08
CA PRO A 23 12.25 -20.10 1.18
C PRO A 23 12.57 -18.61 1.02
N VAL A 24 13.27 -18.24 -0.06
CA VAL A 24 13.62 -16.85 -0.38
C VAL A 24 12.36 -16.08 -0.75
N SER A 25 11.53 -16.67 -1.60
CA SER A 25 10.22 -16.13 -1.96
C SER A 25 9.35 -15.87 -0.70
N PHE A 26 9.26 -16.84 0.20
CA PHE A 26 8.54 -16.71 1.46
C PHE A 26 9.10 -15.59 2.35
N ALA A 27 10.44 -15.49 2.45
CA ALA A 27 11.10 -14.41 3.19
C ALA A 27 10.76 -13.04 2.62
N ILE A 28 10.74 -12.89 1.29
CA ILE A 28 10.30 -11.67 0.60
C ILE A 28 8.84 -11.35 0.97
N THR A 29 7.93 -12.34 0.91
CA THR A 29 6.52 -12.15 1.31
C THR A 29 6.41 -11.65 2.76
N MET A 30 7.12 -12.27 3.71
CA MET A 30 7.12 -11.85 5.12
C MET A 30 7.68 -10.44 5.30
N PHE A 31 8.75 -10.11 4.57
CA PHE A 31 9.34 -8.77 4.60
C PHE A 31 8.36 -7.71 4.09
N VAL A 32 7.64 -8.00 2.99
CA VAL A 32 6.61 -7.10 2.47
C VAL A 32 5.50 -6.88 3.50
N TYR A 33 4.98 -7.95 4.13
CA TYR A 33 3.98 -7.80 5.19
C TYR A 33 4.50 -7.01 6.39
N HIS A 34 5.74 -7.23 6.80
CA HIS A 34 6.37 -6.48 7.87
C HIS A 34 6.34 -4.98 7.58
N ILE A 35 6.75 -4.58 6.36
CA ILE A 35 6.75 -3.18 5.95
C ILE A 35 5.32 -2.62 5.90
N LEU A 36 4.36 -3.34 5.32
CA LEU A 36 2.96 -2.89 5.23
C LEU A 36 2.34 -2.66 6.62
N LEU A 37 2.56 -3.59 7.56
CA LEU A 37 2.07 -3.46 8.94
C LEU A 37 2.77 -2.31 9.68
N LYS A 38 4.10 -2.18 9.53
CA LYS A 38 4.85 -1.08 10.15
C LYS A 38 4.35 0.27 9.64
N ASN A 39 4.16 0.39 8.32
CA ASN A 39 3.61 1.57 7.69
C ASN A 39 2.22 1.89 8.23
N ARG A 40 1.32 0.90 8.33
CA ARG A 40 0.00 1.08 8.95
C ARG A 40 0.09 1.60 10.38
N ASP A 41 0.97 1.04 11.22
CA ASP A 41 1.13 1.47 12.60
C ASP A 41 1.70 2.90 12.71
N GLU A 42 2.63 3.28 11.84
CA GLU A 42 3.15 4.65 11.74
C GLU A 42 2.09 5.63 11.24
N HIS A 43 1.26 5.24 10.27
CA HIS A 43 0.14 6.03 9.75
C HIS A 43 -0.84 6.35 10.88
N LEU A 44 -1.24 5.34 11.66
CA LEU A 44 -2.14 5.54 12.80
C LEU A 44 -1.57 6.49 13.85
N LYS A 45 -0.27 6.35 14.18
CA LYS A 45 0.38 7.28 15.12
C LYS A 45 0.35 8.72 14.62
N ARG A 46 0.60 8.94 13.33
CA ARG A 46 0.52 10.28 12.71
C ARG A 46 -0.89 10.83 12.73
N LEU A 47 -1.86 10.00 12.39
CA LEU A 47 -3.26 10.37 12.36
C LEU A 47 -3.80 10.73 13.75
N GLU A 48 -3.39 10.02 14.80
CA GLU A 48 -3.70 10.39 16.18
C GLU A 48 -3.18 11.79 16.55
N ILE A 49 -2.00 12.17 16.04
CA ILE A 49 -1.43 13.51 16.26
C ILE A 49 -2.27 14.57 15.53
N ILE A 50 -2.65 14.31 14.27
CA ILE A 50 -3.48 15.21 13.47
C ILE A 50 -4.87 15.39 14.08
N PHE A 51 -5.47 14.32 14.60
CA PHE A 51 -6.81 14.40 15.19
C PHE A 51 -6.79 15.17 16.51
N LYS A 52 -5.74 14.99 17.31
CA LYS A 52 -5.49 15.80 18.50
C LYS A 52 -5.31 17.28 18.15
N SER A 53 -4.53 17.61 17.12
CA SER A 53 -4.32 19.02 16.73
C SER A 53 -5.58 19.68 16.19
N LYS A 54 -6.40 18.95 15.43
CA LYS A 54 -7.68 19.43 14.88
C LYS A 54 -8.87 19.31 15.84
N LYS A 55 -8.66 18.87 17.09
CA LYS A 55 -9.72 18.61 18.10
C LYS A 55 -10.86 17.70 17.58
N ILE A 56 -10.52 16.74 16.73
CA ILE A 56 -11.47 15.75 16.19
C ILE A 56 -11.64 14.63 17.22
N ASP A 57 -12.87 14.18 17.46
CA ASP A 57 -13.15 13.09 18.43
C ASP A 57 -12.47 11.78 17.99
N ILE A 58 -11.57 11.27 18.84
CA ILE A 58 -10.71 10.11 18.59
C ILE A 58 -11.48 8.79 18.79
N LYS A 59 -12.69 8.82 19.35
CA LYS A 59 -13.51 7.61 19.62
C LYS A 59 -13.69 6.70 18.40
N THR A 60 -13.65 7.25 17.19
CA THR A 60 -13.77 6.48 15.95
C THR A 60 -12.50 5.67 15.63
N ILE A 61 -11.31 6.18 15.98
CA ILE A 61 -10.02 5.50 15.82
C ILE A 61 -9.79 4.48 16.94
N GLU A 62 -10.30 4.71 18.15
CA GLU A 62 -10.17 3.77 19.26
C GLU A 62 -10.78 2.39 18.97
N LYS A 63 -11.76 2.32 18.06
CA LYS A 63 -12.31 1.04 17.56
C LYS A 63 -11.26 0.20 16.82
N ILE A 64 -10.22 0.82 16.29
CA ILE A 64 -9.11 0.14 15.63
C ILE A 64 -8.19 -0.40 16.73
N LYS A 65 -8.01 -1.72 16.77
CA LYS A 65 -7.12 -2.35 17.76
C LYS A 65 -5.69 -1.82 17.57
N LYS A 66 -5.21 -1.04 18.56
CA LYS A 66 -3.85 -0.50 18.63
C LYS A 66 -2.78 -1.54 18.99
N ASP A 67 -3.16 -2.78 19.25
CA ASP A 67 -2.21 -3.82 19.64
C ASP A 67 -1.17 -4.02 18.52
N ASN A 68 0.09 -4.29 18.90
CA ASN A 68 1.24 -4.31 17.97
C ASN A 68 0.97 -5.23 16.77
N SER A 69 0.92 -4.65 15.57
CA SER A 69 0.59 -5.38 14.34
C SER A 69 1.59 -6.47 14.00
N LEU A 70 2.85 -6.33 14.43
CA LEU A 70 3.89 -7.34 14.22
C LEU A 70 3.64 -8.63 15.01
N LYS A 71 2.87 -8.59 16.11
CA LYS A 71 2.47 -9.82 16.83
C LYS A 71 1.63 -10.73 15.93
N VAL A 72 0.81 -10.16 15.06
CA VAL A 72 -0.04 -10.93 14.13
C VAL A 72 0.81 -11.58 13.05
N LEU A 73 1.81 -10.86 12.53
CA LEU A 73 2.78 -11.44 11.59
C LEU A 73 3.58 -12.58 12.23
N PHE A 74 4.08 -12.39 13.46
CA PHE A 74 4.80 -13.43 14.18
C PHE A 74 3.93 -14.67 14.43
N GLY A 75 2.67 -14.47 14.82
CA GLY A 75 1.71 -15.57 14.97
C GLY A 75 1.48 -16.35 13.67
N TYR A 76 1.44 -15.65 12.53
CA TYR A 76 1.35 -16.30 11.22
C TYR A 76 2.62 -17.10 10.88
N VAL A 77 3.82 -16.54 11.11
CA VAL A 77 5.09 -17.24 10.88
C VAL A 77 5.16 -18.52 11.72
N VAL A 78 4.88 -18.45 13.02
CA VAL A 78 4.88 -19.63 13.90
C VAL A 78 3.86 -20.67 13.44
N SER A 79 2.65 -20.25 13.07
CA SER A 79 1.61 -21.16 12.57
C SER A 79 2.03 -21.83 11.27
N PHE A 80 2.64 -21.08 10.35
CA PHE A 80 3.13 -21.61 9.08
C PHE A 80 4.30 -22.57 9.26
N THR A 81 5.27 -22.24 10.13
CA THR A 81 6.38 -23.14 10.45
C THR A 81 5.89 -24.44 11.08
N GLY A 82 4.95 -24.36 12.03
CA GLY A 82 4.34 -25.54 12.63
C GLY A 82 3.60 -26.40 11.59
N PHE A 83 2.81 -25.77 10.72
CA PHE A 83 2.17 -26.46 9.61
C PHE A 83 3.19 -27.15 8.69
N TYR A 84 4.25 -26.45 8.30
CA TYR A 84 5.27 -26.97 7.39
C TYR A 84 6.02 -28.18 7.97
N ILE A 85 6.37 -28.13 9.26
CA ILE A 85 7.02 -29.26 9.95
C ILE A 85 6.11 -30.50 9.95
N ILE A 86 4.83 -30.31 10.29
CA ILE A 86 3.86 -31.40 10.30
C ILE A 86 3.58 -31.92 8.89
N PHE A 87 3.50 -31.02 7.90
CA PHE A 87 3.32 -31.37 6.50
C PHE A 87 4.48 -32.25 6.00
N ILE A 88 5.74 -31.85 6.20
CA ILE A 88 6.90 -32.68 5.83
C ILE A 88 6.84 -34.04 6.53
N LYS A 89 6.55 -34.06 7.84
CA LYS A 89 6.47 -35.31 8.60
C LYS A 89 5.40 -36.24 8.02
N LEU A 90 4.25 -35.70 7.64
CA LEU A 90 3.15 -36.46 7.05
C LEU A 90 3.49 -36.91 5.62
N SER A 91 4.07 -36.03 4.79
CA SER A 91 4.50 -36.34 3.43
C SER A 91 5.54 -37.45 3.39
N ASN A 92 6.58 -37.38 4.24
CA ASN A 92 7.61 -38.41 4.31
C ASN A 92 7.01 -39.76 4.74
N LYS A 93 6.05 -39.76 5.68
CA LYS A 93 5.34 -40.98 6.09
C LYS A 93 4.48 -41.54 4.97
N ILE A 94 3.72 -40.69 4.28
CA ILE A 94 2.90 -41.07 3.13
C ILE A 94 3.78 -41.67 2.04
N GLU A 95 4.92 -41.06 1.71
CA GLU A 95 5.87 -41.58 0.73
C GLU A 95 6.44 -42.94 1.14
N THR A 96 6.82 -43.09 2.42
CA THR A 96 7.30 -44.37 2.96
C THR A 96 6.23 -45.45 2.86
N ILE A 97 4.99 -45.16 3.26
CA ILE A 97 3.88 -46.11 3.19
C ILE A 97 3.57 -46.44 1.72
N TYR A 98 3.49 -45.44 0.86
CA TYR A 98 3.21 -45.62 -0.57
C TYR A 98 4.28 -46.48 -1.26
N SER A 99 5.55 -46.34 -0.87
CA SER A 99 6.64 -47.18 -1.38
C SER A 99 6.53 -48.66 -0.98
N GLN A 100 5.71 -48.99 0.02
CA GLN A 100 5.48 -50.33 0.55
C GLN A 100 4.16 -50.96 0.08
N ILE A 101 3.29 -50.20 -0.59
CA ILE A 101 2.01 -50.68 -1.11
C ILE A 101 2.28 -51.49 -2.39
N SER A 102 1.96 -52.79 -2.35
CA SER A 102 2.11 -53.70 -3.49
C SER A 102 0.77 -54.27 -3.98
N SER A 103 -0.31 -54.05 -3.23
CA SER A 103 -1.66 -54.53 -3.57
C SER A 103 -2.76 -53.48 -3.27
N ILE A 104 -3.95 -53.69 -3.84
CA ILE A 104 -5.14 -52.84 -3.61
C ILE A 104 -5.68 -52.98 -2.17
N GLU A 105 -5.45 -54.13 -1.52
CA GLU A 105 -5.83 -54.37 -0.11
C GLU A 105 -4.95 -53.56 0.87
N ASP A 106 -3.67 -53.35 0.56
CA ASP A 106 -2.77 -52.48 1.33
C ASP A 106 -3.22 -51.01 1.28
N LEU A 107 -3.87 -50.61 0.19
CA LEU A 107 -4.42 -49.27 -0.03
C LEU A 107 -5.68 -49.02 0.82
N GLN A 108 -6.47 -50.06 1.10
CA GLN A 108 -7.63 -49.96 2.00
C GLN A 108 -7.21 -49.85 3.48
N ASN A 109 -6.05 -50.40 3.85
CA ASN A 109 -5.49 -50.25 5.20
C ASN A 109 -4.75 -48.92 5.43
N PHE A 110 -4.63 -48.09 4.39
CA PHE A 110 -3.93 -46.79 4.43
C PHE A 110 -4.60 -45.78 5.37
N GLU A 111 -5.93 -45.83 5.52
CA GLU A 111 -6.66 -44.93 6.41
C GLU A 111 -6.32 -45.19 7.90
N ASN A 112 -5.97 -46.44 8.24
CA ASN A 112 -5.58 -46.83 9.60
C ASN A 112 -4.07 -46.68 9.89
N SER A 113 -3.24 -46.41 8.88
CA SER A 113 -1.77 -46.33 9.04
C SER A 113 -1.28 -44.92 9.35
N LEU A 114 -2.13 -43.89 9.19
CA LEU A 114 -1.81 -42.52 9.55
C LEU A 114 -2.02 -42.29 11.06
N PRO A 115 -0.99 -41.82 11.80
CA PRO A 115 -1.13 -41.57 13.23
C PRO A 115 -2.14 -40.44 13.48
N ALA A 116 -3.22 -40.75 14.22
CA ALA A 116 -4.28 -39.79 14.53
C ALA A 116 -3.78 -38.47 15.12
N SER A 117 -2.69 -38.50 15.90
CA SER A 117 -2.05 -37.30 16.45
C SER A 117 -1.45 -36.39 15.39
N ASP A 118 -0.79 -36.96 14.37
CA ASP A 118 -0.15 -36.19 13.29
C ASP A 118 -1.21 -35.58 12.38
N THR A 119 -2.28 -36.34 12.09
CA THR A 119 -3.45 -35.85 11.33
C THR A 119 -4.19 -34.74 12.08
N PHE A 120 -4.41 -34.89 13.40
CA PHE A 120 -5.00 -33.84 14.22
C PHE A 120 -4.15 -32.56 14.22
N LEU A 121 -2.84 -32.68 14.43
CA LEU A 121 -1.92 -31.55 14.40
C LEU A 121 -1.90 -30.88 13.02
N PHE A 122 -2.00 -31.65 11.93
CA PHE A 122 -2.10 -31.11 10.58
C PHE A 122 -3.31 -30.19 10.43
N PHE A 123 -4.51 -30.65 10.79
CA PHE A 123 -5.72 -29.83 10.72
C PHE A 123 -5.70 -28.64 11.69
N LEU A 124 -5.15 -28.81 12.89
CA LEU A 124 -4.98 -27.74 13.86
C LEU A 124 -4.08 -26.62 13.31
N PHE A 125 -2.90 -26.97 12.80
CA PHE A 125 -1.98 -25.99 12.23
C PHE A 125 -2.51 -25.38 10.93
N LEU A 126 -3.25 -26.15 10.11
CA LEU A 126 -3.95 -25.62 8.94
C LEU A 126 -4.96 -24.55 9.34
N PHE A 127 -5.76 -24.80 10.39
CA PHE A 127 -6.69 -23.82 10.93
C PHE A 127 -5.97 -22.60 11.52
N LEU A 128 -4.87 -22.80 12.23
CA LEU A 128 -4.07 -21.69 12.78
C LEU A 128 -3.46 -20.83 11.67
N VAL A 129 -2.91 -21.44 10.62
CA VAL A 129 -2.44 -20.73 9.42
C VAL A 129 -3.57 -19.94 8.80
N TRP A 130 -4.74 -20.55 8.64
CA TRP A 130 -5.93 -19.87 8.13
C TRP A 130 -6.28 -18.64 8.96
N PHE A 131 -6.48 -18.85 10.26
CA PHE A 131 -6.92 -17.82 11.18
C PHE A 131 -5.93 -16.66 11.29
N THR A 132 -4.64 -16.97 11.47
CA THR A 132 -3.60 -15.95 11.61
C THR A 132 -3.40 -15.16 10.33
N TYR A 133 -3.50 -15.81 9.18
CA TYR A 133 -3.46 -15.15 7.88
C TYR A 133 -4.64 -14.22 7.64
N THR A 134 -5.88 -14.68 7.87
CA THR A 134 -7.07 -13.83 7.71
C THR A 134 -6.98 -12.58 8.60
N ARG A 135 -6.46 -12.73 9.82
CA ARG A 135 -6.21 -11.57 10.71
C ARG A 135 -5.11 -10.65 10.18
N LEU A 136 -4.03 -11.19 9.63
CA LEU A 136 -2.95 -10.44 9.02
C LEU A 136 -3.47 -9.58 7.86
N ILE A 137 -4.18 -10.19 6.90
CA ILE A 137 -4.75 -9.50 5.75
C ILE A 137 -5.82 -8.49 6.16
N SER A 138 -6.68 -8.83 7.12
CA SER A 138 -7.67 -7.87 7.63
C SER A 138 -7.00 -6.63 8.21
N ARG A 139 -5.91 -6.78 8.95
CA ARG A 139 -5.16 -5.64 9.48
C ARG A 139 -4.47 -4.80 8.41
N ILE A 140 -4.07 -5.40 7.31
CA ILE A 140 -3.44 -4.65 6.21
C ILE A 140 -4.52 -3.94 5.38
N ILE A 141 -5.58 -4.65 4.97
CA ILE A 141 -6.56 -4.13 4.01
C ILE A 141 -7.72 -3.44 4.71
N LYS A 142 -8.44 -4.15 5.58
CA LYS A 142 -9.70 -3.68 6.17
C LYS A 142 -9.46 -2.53 7.13
N ASP A 143 -8.44 -2.62 7.97
CA ASP A 143 -8.10 -1.51 8.88
C ASP A 143 -7.67 -0.27 8.09
N GLN A 144 -6.80 -0.40 7.09
CA GLN A 144 -6.37 0.77 6.29
C GLN A 144 -7.52 1.38 5.49
N PHE A 145 -8.42 0.56 4.92
CA PHE A 145 -9.62 1.05 4.26
C PHE A 145 -10.54 1.80 5.23
N PHE A 146 -10.71 1.29 6.45
CA PHE A 146 -11.48 1.98 7.49
C PHE A 146 -10.84 3.31 7.90
N ILE A 147 -9.51 3.34 8.03
CA ILE A 147 -8.74 4.56 8.31
C ILE A 147 -8.97 5.59 7.21
N GLN A 148 -8.84 5.21 5.94
CA GLN A 148 -9.06 6.11 4.81
C GLN A 148 -10.48 6.66 4.76
N ASN A 149 -11.49 5.84 5.04
CA ASN A 149 -12.86 6.34 5.11
C ASN A 149 -13.05 7.38 6.21
N ILE A 150 -12.39 7.22 7.36
CA ILE A 150 -12.40 8.25 8.40
C ILE A 150 -11.69 9.50 7.90
N GLU A 151 -10.54 9.38 7.25
CA GLU A 151 -9.81 10.52 6.67
C GLU A 151 -10.66 11.30 5.65
N ILE A 152 -11.42 10.61 4.80
CA ILE A 152 -12.35 11.23 3.84
C ILE A 152 -13.48 11.96 4.57
N GLN A 153 -14.09 11.30 5.57
CA GLN A 153 -15.16 11.91 6.37
C GLN A 153 -14.71 13.15 7.14
N GLN A 154 -13.42 13.23 7.47
CA GLN A 154 -12.80 14.36 8.15
C GLN A 154 -12.14 15.35 7.18
N HIS A 155 -12.34 15.21 5.86
CA HIS A 155 -11.77 16.05 4.82
C HIS A 155 -10.24 16.18 4.90
N ILE A 156 -9.57 15.09 5.29
CA ILE A 156 -8.10 15.00 5.32
C ILE A 156 -7.59 14.55 3.95
N ILE A 157 -8.30 13.61 3.31
CA ILE A 157 -8.06 13.17 1.92
C ILE A 157 -9.33 13.30 1.08
N ASP A 158 -9.16 13.52 -0.24
CA ASP A 158 -10.28 13.72 -1.15
C ASP A 158 -10.92 12.41 -1.65
N SER A 159 -10.17 11.31 -1.66
CA SER A 159 -10.66 10.02 -2.18
C SER A 159 -9.92 8.81 -1.60
N SER A 160 -10.59 7.65 -1.64
CA SER A 160 -10.03 6.38 -1.16
C SER A 160 -9.02 5.84 -2.16
N VAL A 161 -7.77 5.66 -1.72
CA VAL A 161 -6.70 5.09 -2.54
C VAL A 161 -6.72 3.56 -2.47
N LEU A 162 -7.00 2.99 -1.29
CA LEU A 162 -7.11 1.54 -1.09
C LEU A 162 -8.52 1.07 -1.44
N LYS A 163 -8.61 -0.11 -2.04
CA LYS A 163 -9.88 -0.79 -2.29
C LYS A 163 -10.17 -1.82 -1.20
N TYR A 164 -11.40 -1.83 -0.68
CA TYR A 164 -11.83 -2.86 0.24
C TYR A 164 -11.76 -4.24 -0.43
N ARG A 165 -11.16 -5.21 0.27
CA ARG A 165 -11.14 -6.62 -0.14
C ARG A 165 -11.43 -7.46 1.09
N ASP A 166 -12.40 -8.37 0.99
CA ASP A 166 -12.73 -9.29 2.07
C ASP A 166 -11.59 -10.30 2.28
N ALA A 167 -11.12 -10.45 3.52
CA ALA A 167 -9.95 -11.28 3.81
C ALA A 167 -10.20 -12.78 3.59
N ASN A 168 -11.43 -13.27 3.79
CA ASN A 168 -11.77 -14.66 3.50
C ASN A 168 -11.83 -14.89 1.98
N PHE A 169 -12.34 -13.92 1.23
CA PHE A 169 -12.32 -13.98 -0.23
C PHE A 169 -10.89 -13.94 -0.81
N VAL A 170 -10.02 -13.08 -0.26
CA VAL A 170 -8.59 -13.05 -0.61
C VAL A 170 -7.93 -14.41 -0.35
N MET A 171 -8.23 -15.02 0.80
CA MET A 171 -7.73 -16.35 1.15
C MET A 171 -8.23 -17.44 0.19
N PHE A 172 -9.51 -17.40 -0.17
CA PHE A 172 -10.08 -18.32 -1.15
C PHE A 172 -9.42 -18.19 -2.52
N LEU A 173 -9.23 -16.96 -3.02
CA LEU A 173 -8.51 -16.73 -4.27
C LEU A 173 -7.07 -17.20 -4.20
N ARG A 174 -6.40 -17.03 -3.06
CA ARG A 174 -5.04 -17.54 -2.84
C ARG A 174 -4.95 -19.06 -3.00
N ILE A 175 -5.95 -19.80 -2.51
CA ILE A 175 -6.01 -21.27 -2.66
C ILE A 175 -6.23 -21.65 -4.13
N ILE A 176 -7.24 -21.07 -4.79
CA ILE A 176 -7.58 -21.42 -6.19
C ILE A 176 -6.46 -21.05 -7.16
N THR A 177 -5.73 -19.97 -6.88
CA THR A 177 -4.64 -19.49 -7.73
C THR A 177 -3.27 -20.03 -7.31
N PHE A 178 -3.20 -21.00 -6.39
CA PHE A 178 -1.94 -21.58 -5.91
C PHE A 178 -0.91 -20.51 -5.45
N ASN A 179 -1.38 -19.53 -4.68
CA ASN A 179 -0.65 -18.34 -4.20
C ASN A 179 -0.33 -17.26 -5.23
N LEU A 180 -0.66 -17.39 -6.52
CA LEU A 180 -0.39 -16.33 -7.51
C LEU A 180 -1.16 -15.03 -7.20
N TYR A 181 -2.41 -15.15 -6.72
CA TYR A 181 -3.19 -13.98 -6.31
C TYR A 181 -2.50 -13.18 -5.19
N GLU A 182 -1.72 -13.84 -4.34
CA GLU A 182 -1.04 -13.15 -3.25
C GLU A 182 -0.02 -12.14 -3.76
N TRP A 183 0.74 -12.51 -4.79
CA TRP A 183 1.70 -11.61 -5.41
C TRP A 183 1.02 -10.41 -6.06
N PHE A 184 -0.12 -10.63 -6.72
CA PHE A 184 -0.93 -9.54 -7.26
C PHE A 184 -1.45 -8.61 -6.16
N LEU A 185 -1.94 -9.18 -5.05
CA LEU A 185 -2.42 -8.42 -3.90
C LEU A 185 -1.31 -7.54 -3.31
N LEU A 186 -0.11 -8.10 -3.10
CA LEU A 186 1.03 -7.37 -2.56
C LEU A 186 1.47 -6.22 -3.48
N ILE A 187 1.52 -6.43 -4.79
CA ILE A 187 1.82 -5.36 -5.77
C ILE A 187 0.79 -4.23 -5.65
N SER A 188 -0.50 -4.58 -5.62
CA SER A 188 -1.59 -3.61 -5.51
C SER A 188 -1.49 -2.82 -4.21
N LEU A 189 -1.24 -3.51 -3.09
CA LEU A 189 -1.13 -2.88 -1.78
C LEU A 189 0.07 -1.95 -1.68
N ILE A 190 1.26 -2.35 -2.16
CA ILE A 190 2.43 -1.47 -2.16
C ILE A 190 2.17 -0.23 -3.01
N ARG A 191 1.58 -0.41 -4.20
CA ARG A 191 1.26 0.72 -5.08
C ARG A 191 0.26 1.67 -4.41
N GLU A 192 -0.83 1.14 -3.87
CA GLU A 192 -1.86 1.92 -3.17
C GLU A 192 -1.27 2.64 -1.93
N THR A 193 -0.43 1.95 -1.14
CA THR A 193 0.21 2.53 0.04
C THR A 193 1.25 3.60 -0.33
N ASN A 194 2.03 3.39 -1.39
CA ASN A 194 3.00 4.39 -1.87
C ASN A 194 2.28 5.63 -2.42
N THR A 195 1.18 5.44 -3.16
CA THR A 195 0.33 6.55 -3.59
C THR A 195 -0.20 7.30 -2.39
N LEU A 196 -0.74 6.62 -1.37
CA LEU A 196 -1.20 7.25 -0.14
C LEU A 196 -0.10 8.11 0.48
N TYR A 197 1.12 7.61 0.64
CA TYR A 197 2.22 8.41 1.20
C TYR A 197 2.70 9.57 0.33
N ILE A 198 2.58 9.46 -0.99
CA ILE A 198 2.85 10.57 -1.90
C ILE A 198 1.74 11.63 -1.74
N THR A 199 0.48 11.20 -1.64
CA THR A 199 -0.67 12.07 -1.34
C THR A 199 -0.57 12.67 0.07
N ASP A 200 0.00 11.95 1.02
CA ASP A 200 0.28 12.44 2.36
C ASP A 200 1.40 13.51 2.36
N GLY A 201 2.39 13.39 1.46
CA GLY A 201 3.39 14.43 1.19
C GLY A 201 2.77 15.70 0.61
N THR A 202 1.55 15.61 0.07
CA THR A 202 0.70 16.74 -0.31
C THR A 202 -0.33 17.13 0.75
N TYR A 203 -0.31 16.54 1.96
CA TYR A 203 -1.04 17.13 3.07
C TYR A 203 -0.50 18.54 3.30
N LYS A 204 -1.30 19.54 2.93
CA LYS A 204 -1.25 20.89 3.47
C LYS A 204 -1.55 20.79 4.97
N ILE A 205 -0.59 20.29 5.74
CA ILE A 205 -0.59 20.53 7.16
C ILE A 205 0.07 21.89 7.30
N GLU A 206 -0.76 22.94 7.28
CA GLU A 206 -0.45 24.20 7.97
C GLU A 206 -0.23 23.87 9.46
N ASN A 207 0.95 23.31 9.77
CA ASN A 207 1.38 23.05 11.14
C ASN A 207 2.33 24.18 11.51
N GLU A 208 1.77 25.29 11.97
CA GLU A 208 2.50 26.41 12.54
C GLU A 208 3.27 26.07 13.84
N ASN A 209 3.16 24.87 14.42
CA ASN A 209 3.60 24.66 15.81
C ASN A 209 4.48 23.45 16.13
N GLN A 210 5.21 22.86 15.17
CA GLN A 210 6.27 21.89 15.49
C GLN A 210 7.54 22.09 14.67
N LYS A 211 8.21 23.23 14.89
CA LYS A 211 9.66 23.37 14.64
C LYS A 211 10.41 22.65 15.77
N GLN A 212 10.88 21.43 15.52
CA GLN A 212 12.10 20.93 16.17
C GLN A 212 13.10 20.49 15.10
N ASN A 213 14.02 21.42 14.84
CA ASN A 213 15.40 21.24 14.41
C ASN A 213 15.65 20.31 13.22
N TYR A 214 15.25 20.76 12.05
CA TYR A 214 16.14 20.75 10.89
C TYR A 214 16.15 22.17 10.31
N ASN A 215 17.34 22.73 10.07
CA ASN A 215 17.54 24.03 9.44
C ASN A 215 16.80 24.07 8.11
N VAL A 216 15.60 24.64 8.12
CA VAL A 216 14.77 24.97 6.95
C VAL A 216 14.27 26.41 7.18
N GLU A 217 15.19 27.31 7.52
CA GLU A 217 14.97 28.76 7.42
C GLU A 217 15.64 29.35 6.15
N GLU A 218 16.27 28.51 5.33
CA GLU A 218 16.81 28.91 4.00
C GLU A 218 16.07 28.29 2.81
N LEU A 219 15.04 27.46 3.05
CA LEU A 219 14.29 26.77 1.98
C LEU A 219 12.78 27.08 1.98
N ALA A 220 12.29 27.85 2.95
CA ALA A 220 10.88 28.26 3.03
C ALA A 220 10.59 29.65 2.44
N GLU A 221 11.62 30.43 2.07
CA GLU A 221 11.47 31.61 1.20
C GLU A 221 11.65 31.27 -0.30
N LYS A 222 11.76 29.97 -0.66
CA LYS A 222 12.11 29.54 -2.03
C LYS A 222 11.06 28.72 -2.78
N ARG A 223 9.78 28.84 -2.41
CA ARG A 223 8.65 28.36 -3.24
C ARG A 223 7.45 29.31 -3.30
N GLU A 224 7.67 30.60 -3.09
CA GLU A 224 6.75 31.68 -3.51
C GLU A 224 7.26 32.48 -4.73
N SER A 225 8.35 32.06 -5.35
CA SER A 225 8.83 32.56 -6.64
C SER A 225 9.24 31.33 -7.47
N ASP A 226 8.90 31.15 -8.74
CA ASP A 226 8.99 32.08 -9.85
C ASP A 226 7.88 31.80 -10.89
N PHE A 227 6.69 32.39 -10.72
CA PHE A 227 5.94 32.84 -11.89
C PHE A 227 6.29 34.31 -12.06
N GLU A 228 7.53 34.58 -12.48
CA GLU A 228 7.86 35.91 -12.98
C GLU A 228 7.04 36.09 -14.25
N ILE A 229 6.09 37.03 -14.20
CA ILE A 229 5.46 37.53 -15.42
C ILE A 229 6.55 38.33 -16.13
N LEU A 230 7.37 37.64 -16.92
CA LEU A 230 8.33 38.28 -17.81
C LEU A 230 7.55 39.14 -18.80
N ASN A 231 8.06 40.34 -19.08
CA ASN A 231 7.38 41.24 -20.01
C ASN A 231 7.30 40.58 -21.39
N PRO A 232 6.17 40.70 -22.11
CA PRO A 232 6.03 40.16 -23.47
C PRO A 232 7.14 40.61 -24.42
N ASP A 233 7.72 41.78 -24.17
CA ASP A 233 8.80 42.39 -24.96
C ASP A 233 10.17 41.69 -24.80
N GLU A 234 10.32 40.79 -23.83
CA GLU A 234 11.54 39.98 -23.63
C GLU A 234 11.59 38.74 -24.54
N PHE A 235 10.52 38.46 -25.29
CA PHE A 235 10.42 37.31 -26.18
C PHE A 235 10.53 37.75 -27.64
N ALA A 236 11.10 36.90 -28.50
CA ALA A 236 11.32 37.24 -29.91
C ALA A 236 10.01 37.31 -30.71
N SER A 237 8.95 36.65 -30.22
CA SER A 237 7.61 36.68 -30.82
C SER A 237 6.50 36.45 -29.79
N LYS A 238 5.29 36.90 -30.14
CA LYS A 238 4.08 36.65 -29.34
C LYS A 238 3.78 35.15 -29.18
N GLU A 239 4.13 34.33 -30.15
CA GLU A 239 3.89 32.88 -30.11
C GLU A 239 4.83 32.16 -29.14
N GLU A 240 6.09 32.62 -29.07
CA GLU A 240 7.06 32.16 -28.08
C GLU A 240 6.62 32.49 -26.65
N PHE A 241 6.12 33.71 -26.45
CA PHE A 241 5.53 34.15 -25.18
C PHE A 241 4.32 33.29 -24.76
N LEU A 242 3.39 33.00 -25.68
CA LEU A 242 2.23 32.16 -25.40
C LEU A 242 2.62 30.70 -25.10
N SER A 243 3.67 30.19 -25.76
CA SER A 243 4.22 28.85 -25.51
C SER A 243 4.87 28.76 -24.13
N TYR A 244 5.60 29.80 -23.72
CA TYR A 244 6.14 29.94 -22.37
C TYR A 244 5.02 29.98 -21.32
N LEU A 245 4.01 30.83 -21.54
CA LEU A 245 2.85 30.93 -20.64
C LEU A 245 2.12 29.59 -20.51
N TYR A 246 1.93 28.87 -21.61
CA TYR A 246 1.37 27.52 -21.59
C TYR A 246 2.20 26.56 -20.71
N ALA A 247 3.52 26.54 -20.91
CA ALA A 247 4.42 25.67 -20.15
C ALA A 247 4.41 25.99 -18.64
N GLN A 248 4.19 27.24 -18.26
CA GLN A 248 4.09 27.63 -16.85
C GLN A 248 2.68 27.38 -16.28
N LEU A 249 1.62 27.68 -17.03
CA LEU A 249 0.23 27.47 -16.61
C LEU A 249 -0.16 25.98 -16.50
N SER A 250 0.44 25.11 -17.32
CA SER A 250 0.21 23.65 -17.27
C SER A 250 0.74 23.00 -15.99
N LYS A 251 1.76 23.60 -15.35
CA LYS A 251 2.31 23.15 -14.06
C LYS A 251 1.42 23.49 -12.85
N LEU A 252 0.44 24.38 -13.04
CA LEU A 252 -0.48 24.81 -11.99
C LEU A 252 -1.70 23.90 -11.90
N ASP A 253 -2.25 23.75 -10.70
CA ASP A 253 -3.56 23.13 -10.46
C ASP A 253 -4.69 23.99 -11.06
N GLY A 254 -5.84 23.36 -11.32
CA GLY A 254 -6.93 23.99 -12.09
C GLY A 254 -7.44 25.32 -11.51
N VAL A 255 -7.46 25.47 -10.18
CA VAL A 255 -7.94 26.69 -9.52
C VAL A 255 -6.93 27.81 -9.67
N ASN A 256 -5.64 27.54 -9.41
CA ASN A 256 -4.58 28.53 -9.56
C ASN A 256 -4.36 28.93 -11.03
N ARG A 257 -4.52 27.98 -11.96
CA ARG A 257 -4.45 28.26 -13.40
C ARG A 257 -5.50 29.29 -13.84
N ILE A 258 -6.75 29.13 -13.41
CA ILE A 258 -7.83 30.07 -13.72
C ILE A 258 -7.55 31.44 -13.11
N LYS A 259 -7.11 31.47 -11.85
CA LYS A 259 -6.75 32.72 -11.16
C LYS A 259 -5.66 33.48 -11.91
N ARG A 260 -4.59 32.80 -12.34
CA ARG A 260 -3.48 33.42 -13.08
C ARG A 260 -3.87 33.89 -14.48
N ILE A 261 -4.73 33.15 -15.19
CA ILE A 261 -5.26 33.59 -16.48
C ILE A 261 -6.06 34.90 -16.32
N ASN A 262 -6.88 35.00 -15.27
CA ASN A 262 -7.64 36.22 -14.99
C ASN A 262 -6.71 37.40 -14.64
N GLU A 263 -5.67 37.18 -13.84
CA GLU A 263 -4.68 38.23 -13.52
C GLU A 263 -3.94 38.74 -14.76
N LEU A 264 -3.60 37.86 -15.71
CA LEU A 264 -2.95 38.23 -16.97
C LEU A 264 -3.89 39.00 -17.91
N LEU A 265 -5.19 38.67 -17.89
CA LEU A 265 -6.22 39.41 -18.62
C LEU A 265 -6.46 40.80 -18.01
N GLU A 266 -6.56 40.90 -16.68
CA GLU A 266 -6.77 42.17 -15.97
C GLU A 266 -5.59 43.14 -16.17
N LYS A 267 -4.37 42.60 -16.26
CA LYS A 267 -3.15 43.39 -16.54
C LYS A 267 -2.94 43.67 -18.03
N ASN A 268 -3.87 43.28 -18.92
CA ASN A 268 -3.75 43.40 -20.37
C ASN A 268 -2.48 42.78 -20.97
N VAL A 269 -1.90 41.78 -20.30
CA VAL A 269 -0.70 41.08 -20.77
C VAL A 269 -1.05 40.05 -21.85
N ILE A 270 -2.26 39.49 -21.78
CA ILE A 270 -2.84 38.58 -22.78
C ILE A 270 -4.23 39.04 -23.17
N THR A 271 -4.68 38.71 -24.38
CA THR A 271 -6.04 38.98 -24.84
C THR A 271 -6.95 37.76 -24.67
N LYS A 272 -8.27 37.95 -24.79
CA LYS A 272 -9.23 36.82 -24.78
C LYS A 272 -8.97 35.81 -25.90
N GLU A 273 -8.49 36.25 -27.06
CA GLU A 273 -8.10 35.37 -28.16
C GLU A 273 -6.87 34.52 -27.82
N ASP A 274 -5.92 35.10 -27.08
CA ASP A 274 -4.72 34.39 -26.63
C ASP A 274 -5.06 33.31 -25.59
N VAL A 275 -6.04 33.58 -24.71
CA VAL A 275 -6.56 32.59 -23.77
C VAL A 275 -7.20 31.40 -24.48
N GLU A 276 -7.95 31.65 -25.56
CA GLU A 276 -8.53 30.58 -26.37
C GLU A 276 -7.44 29.75 -27.09
N LYS A 277 -6.34 30.37 -27.52
CA LYS A 277 -5.18 29.65 -28.05
C LYS A 277 -4.50 28.80 -26.99
N ILE A 278 -4.28 29.32 -25.78
CA ILE A 278 -3.70 28.58 -24.65
C ILE A 278 -4.60 27.40 -24.24
N LYS A 279 -5.93 27.60 -24.21
CA LYS A 279 -6.89 26.53 -23.92
C LYS A 279 -6.87 25.40 -24.95
N LYS A 280 -6.64 25.70 -26.23
CA LYS A 280 -6.52 24.68 -27.29
C LYS A 280 -5.24 23.85 -27.17
N LEU A 281 -4.23 24.36 -26.47
CA LEU A 281 -2.95 23.67 -26.23
C LEU A 281 -2.96 22.85 -24.92
N LEU A 282 -3.90 23.13 -24.00
CA LEU A 282 -4.12 22.42 -22.73
C LEU A 282 -4.94 21.14 -22.91
#